data_AF-A0A382DGE3-F1
#
_entry.id   AF-A0A382DGE3-F1
#
_cell.length_a   1.000
_cell.length_b   1.000
_cell.length_c   1.000
_cell.angle_alpha   90.00
_cell.angle_beta   90.00
_cell.angle_gamma   90.00
#
_symmetry.space_group_name_H-M   'P 1'
#
loop_
_entity.id
_entity.type
_entity.pdbx_description
1 polymer ?
#
loop_
_entity_poly.entity_id
_entity_poly.type
_entity_poly.pdbx_seq_one_letter_code
_entity_poly.pdbx_strand_id
1 'polypeptide(L)' 'MFAGKTSELLKRILWAEHQGKKILVLKHRIDNRYSEKLISTHNNLSHECYAMDDWKDVHSHYDFSNKNYDVIFLDEI' A
#
# COMPACT_ATOMS: atom_id res chain seq x y z
N MET A 1 4.64 -16.58 -3.63
CA MET A 1 3.78 -16.00 -4.70
C MET A 1 2.59 -16.93 -4.95
N PHE A 2 1.57 -16.49 -5.72
CA PHE A 2 0.41 -17.27 -6.20
C PHE A 2 -0.68 -17.67 -5.18
N ALA A 3 -0.55 -17.30 -3.91
CA ALA A 3 -1.61 -17.46 -2.91
C ALA A 3 -2.65 -16.31 -2.90
N GLY A 4 -2.57 -15.36 -3.84
CA GLY A 4 -3.51 -14.23 -3.91
C GLY A 4 -3.31 -13.14 -2.84
N LYS A 5 -2.13 -13.04 -2.22
CA LYS A 5 -1.83 -12.07 -1.13
C LYS A 5 -2.21 -10.63 -1.50
N THR A 6 -1.65 -10.14 -2.61
CA THR A 6 -1.88 -8.79 -3.13
C THR A 6 -3.34 -8.57 -3.52
N SER A 7 -4.03 -9.60 -4.02
CA SER A 7 -5.46 -9.52 -4.34
C SER A 7 -6.33 -9.31 -3.10
N GLU A 8 -6.04 -10.03 -2.01
CA GLU A 8 -6.74 -9.84 -0.73
C GLU A 8 -6.39 -8.50 -0.09
N LEU A 9 -5.14 -8.04 -0.21
CA LEU A 9 -4.73 -6.72 0.26
C LEU A 9 -5.48 -5.60 -0.47
N LEU A 10 -5.53 -5.63 -1.81
CA LEU A 10 -6.29 -4.67 -2.61
C LEU A 10 -7.78 -4.69 -2.25
N LYS A 11 -8.36 -5.87 -2.02
CA LYS A 11 -9.76 -5.97 -1.57
C LYS A 11 -9.97 -5.22 -0.26
N ARG A 12 -9.06 -5.35 0.70
CA ARG A 12 -9.14 -4.64 2.00
C ARG A 12 -8.93 -3.13 1.87
N ILE A 13 -8.04 -2.70 0.98
CA ILE A 13 -7.83 -1.30 0.62
C ILE A 13 -9.16 -0.70 0.11
N LEU A 14 -9.78 -1.34 -0.89
CA LEU A 14 -11.05 -0.89 -1.46
C LEU A 14 -12.18 -0.80 -0.41
N TRP A 15 -12.24 -1.75 0.52
CA TRP A 15 -13.20 -1.70 1.62
C TRP A 15 -12.96 -0.54 2.59
N ALA A 16 -11.70 -0.21 2.89
CA ALA A 16 -11.36 0.91 3.75
C ALA A 16 -11.68 2.26 3.08
N GLU A 17 -11.38 2.40 1.79
CA GLU A 17 -11.75 3.57 1.00
C GLU A 17 -13.26 3.78 0.95
N HIS A 18 -14.03 2.70 0.72
CA HIS A 18 -15.48 2.74 0.71
C HIS A 18 -16.08 3.20 2.07
N GLN A 19 -15.38 2.95 3.17
CA GLN A 19 -15.76 3.44 4.50
C GLN A 19 -15.31 4.88 4.78
N GLY A 20 -14.65 5.54 3.82
CA GLY A 20 -14.11 6.88 3.98
C GLY A 20 -12.90 6.94 4.92
N LYS A 21 -12.19 5.83 5.12
CA LYS A 21 -10.99 5.79 5.96
C LYS A 21 -9.84 6.50 5.26
N LYS A 22 -9.04 7.23 6.04
CA LYS A 22 -7.77 7.77 5.57
C LYS A 22 -6.74 6.65 5.57
N ILE A 23 -6.22 6.29 4.41
CA ILE A 23 -5.34 5.14 4.27
C ILE A 23 -3.96 5.55 3.75
N LEU A 24 -2.95 4.78 4.14
CA LEU A 24 -1.62 4.82 3.55
C LEU A 24 -1.26 3.43 3.08
N VAL A 25 -0.80 3.31 1.84
CA VAL A 25 -0.39 2.04 1.25
C VAL A 25 1.10 2.13 0.95
N LEU A 26 1.89 1.26 1.58
CA LEU A 26 3.34 1.19 1.41
C LEU A 26 3.73 -0.14 0.77
N LYS A 27 4.82 -0.09 0.00
CA LYS A 27 5.51 -1.28 -0.48
C LYS A 27 7.01 -1.08 -0.44
N HIS A 28 7.78 -2.16 -0.42
CA HIS A 28 9.23 -2.06 -0.52
C HIS A 28 9.66 -1.61 -1.93
N ARG A 29 10.59 -0.65 -2.05
CA ARG A 29 11.06 -0.12 -3.36
C ARG A 29 11.66 -1.17 -4.28
N ILE A 30 12.28 -2.19 -3.69
CA ILE A 30 12.80 -3.38 -4.40
C ILE A 30 11.69 -4.08 -5.23
N ASP A 31 10.42 -3.98 -4.83
CA ASP A 31 9.31 -4.51 -5.62
C ASP A 31 8.84 -3.53 -6.72
N ASN A 32 9.56 -3.55 -7.84
CA ASN A 32 9.27 -2.79 -9.06
C ASN A 32 8.74 -3.65 -10.22
N ARG A 33 8.34 -4.90 -9.95
CA ARG A 33 8.00 -5.91 -10.99
C ARG A 33 6.85 -5.48 -11.91
N TYR A 34 5.93 -4.64 -11.41
CA TYR A 34 4.75 -4.18 -12.14
C TYR A 34 4.65 -2.65 -12.27
N SER A 35 5.18 -1.90 -11.31
CA SER A 35 5.22 -0.44 -11.29
C SER A 35 6.05 0.02 -10.09
N GLU A 36 6.60 1.24 -10.08
CA GLU A 36 7.21 1.80 -8.87
C GLU A 36 6.17 2.42 -7.92
N LYS A 37 5.05 2.93 -8.44
CA LYS A 37 4.06 3.70 -7.65
C LYS A 37 2.72 3.00 -7.45
N LEU A 38 2.56 1.80 -8.00
CA LEU A 38 1.34 1.01 -7.89
C LEU A 38 1.60 -0.34 -7.24
N ILE A 39 0.64 -0.76 -6.43
CA ILE A 39 0.40 -2.17 -6.15
C ILE A 39 -0.55 -2.68 -7.22
N SER A 40 -0.16 -3.72 -7.94
CA SER A 40 -0.94 -4.27 -9.05
C SER A 40 -1.11 -5.77 -8.88
N THR A 41 -2.31 -6.26 -9.21
CA THR A 41 -2.56 -7.69 -9.36
C THR A 41 -2.44 -8.13 -10.80
N HIS A 42 -2.37 -9.45 -11.01
CA HIS A 42 -2.38 -10.08 -12.32
C HIS A 42 -3.66 -9.80 -13.14
N ASN A 43 -4.72 -9.30 -12.49
CA ASN A 43 -6.00 -8.98 -13.14
C ASN A 43 -6.14 -7.48 -13.46
N ASN A 44 -5.03 -6.75 -13.58
CA ASN A 44 -4.95 -5.31 -13.84
C ASN A 44 -5.65 -4.39 -12.81
N LEU A 45 -6.07 -4.91 -11.65
CA LEU A 45 -6.46 -4.04 -10.54
C LEU A 45 -5.20 -3.46 -9.93
N SER A 46 -5.18 -2.13 -9.77
CA SER A 46 -4.06 -1.42 -9.18
C SER A 46 -4.51 -0.31 -8.25
N HIS A 47 -3.65 0.03 -7.29
CA HIS A 47 -3.87 1.12 -6.34
C HIS A 47 -2.54 1.85 -6.10
N GLU A 48 -2.61 3.17 -5.89
CA GLU A 48 -1.43 3.99 -5.59
C GLU A 48 -0.79 3.59 -4.26
N CYS A 49 0.53 3.61 -4.23
CA CYS A 49 1.30 3.28 -3.04
C CYS A 49 2.60 4.09 -3.01
N TYR A 50 3.13 4.25 -1.81
CA TYR A 50 4.46 4.79 -1.60
C TYR A 50 5.49 3.66 -1.58
N ALA A 51 6.45 3.71 -2.48
CA ALA A 51 7.59 2.80 -2.49
C ALA A 51 8.64 3.30 -1.50
N MET A 52 8.75 2.62 -0.37
CA MET A 52 9.69 2.96 0.69
C MET A 52 11.03 2.22 0.52
N ASP A 53 12.10 2.92 0.88
CA ASP A 53 13.43 2.31 1.06
C ASP A 53 13.62 1.75 2.47
N ASP A 54 13.32 2.60 3.45
CA ASP A 54 13.44 2.28 4.85
C ASP A 54 12.41 3.09 5.67
N TRP A 55 12.24 2.72 6.93
CA TRP A 55 11.29 3.39 7.80
C TRP A 55 11.64 4.85 8.09
N LYS A 56 12.92 5.25 8.04
CA LYS A 56 13.32 6.64 8.30
C LYS A 56 12.82 7.55 7.18
N ASP A 57 12.93 7.08 5.95
CA ASP A 57 12.38 7.75 4.77
C ASP A 57 10.86 7.97 4.92
N VAL A 58 10.11 6.92 5.26
CA VAL A 58 8.65 7.04 5.45
C VAL A 58 8.29 8.01 6.57
N HIS A 59 8.99 7.96 7.72
CA HIS A 59 8.76 8.89 8.83
C HIS A 59 9.11 10.34 8.48
N SER A 60 9.95 10.58 7.48
CA SER A 60 10.27 11.94 7.01
C SER A 60 9.18 12.52 6.11
N HIS A 61 8.44 11.66 5.40
CA HIS A 61 7.39 12.06 4.45
C HIS A 61 5.97 12.00 5.03
N TYR A 62 5.74 11.14 6.03
CA TYR A 62 4.41 10.84 6.54
C TYR A 62 4.35 10.93 8.07
N ASP A 63 3.36 11.65 8.58
CA ASP A 63 3.01 11.65 10.00
C ASP A 63 1.92 10.59 10.26
N PHE A 64 2.30 9.52 10.95
CA PHE A 64 1.44 8.38 11.31
C PHE A 64 0.42 8.68 12.43
N SER A 65 0.20 9.95 12.77
CA SER A 65 -0.86 10.30 13.72
C SER A 65 -2.24 9.83 13.24
N ASN A 66 -3.10 9.43 14.18
CA ASN A 66 -4.49 9.02 13.91
C ASN A 66 -5.35 10.13 13.27
N LYS A 67 -4.83 11.36 13.18
CA LYS A 67 -5.48 12.45 12.45
C LYS A 67 -5.33 12.28 10.94
N ASN A 68 -4.22 11.71 10.49
CA ASN A 68 -3.86 11.60 9.08
C ASN A 68 -4.21 10.23 8.51
N TYR A 69 -4.10 9.17 9.30
CA TYR A 69 -4.31 7.80 8.84
C TYR A 69 -5.12 6.99 9.86
N ASP A 70 -6.12 6.28 9.37
CA ASP A 70 -6.90 5.28 10.11
C ASP A 70 -6.32 3.87 9.92
N VAL A 71 -5.77 3.58 8.74
CA VAL A 71 -5.25 2.25 8.37
C VAL A 71 -4.00 2.40 7.51
N ILE A 72 -2.99 1.59 7.80
CA ILE A 72 -1.77 1.50 7.00
C ILE A 72 -1.69 0.09 6.42
N PHE A 73 -1.61 -0.02 5.10
CA PHE A 73 -1.43 -1.25 4.37
C PHE A 73 0.03 -1.38 3.93
N LEU A 74 0.59 -2.57 4.07
CA LEU A 74 1.97 -2.87 3.72
C LEU A 74 1.97 -4.09 2.80
N ASP A 75 2.60 -3.99 1.63
CA ASP A 75 2.76 -5.09 0.68
C ASP A 75 4.23 -5.49 0.53
N GLU A 76 4.46 -6.81 0.42
CA GLU A 76 5.77 -7.46 0.25
C GLU A 76 6.87 -6.88 1.20
N ILE A 77 6.61 -6.96 2.52
CA ILE A 77 7.60 -6.76 3.60
C ILE A 77 8.50 -7.98 3.74
#